data_AF-W0FH08-F1
#
_entry.id   AF-W0FH08-F1
#
_cell.length_a   1.000
_cell.length_b   1.000
_cell.length_c   1.000
_cell.angle_alpha   90.00
_cell.angle_beta   90.00
_cell.angle_gamma   90.00
#
_symmetry.space_group_name_H-M   'P 1'
#
loop_
_entity.id
_entity.type
_entity.pdbx_description
1 polymer ?
#
loop_
_entity_poly.entity_id
_entity_poly.type
_entity_poly.pdbx_seq_one_letter_code
_entity_poly.pdbx_strand_id
1 'polypeptide(L)'
;MADITAEDVAATKPDCRGGAAILTQAMNVAIGKAKLPAGRAFTLGIMAGMLIATGATFMLLTKGDTTLSWAPSQVLGGVAFSLGLLCVIVAGAELFTGNCLMVCAASDGKISWLDVLKNWV
;
A
#
# COMPACT_ATOMS: atom_id res chain seq x y z
N MET A 1 -28.94 25.23 18.31
CA MET A 1 -28.08 25.12 17.11
C MET A 1 -26.67 25.13 17.66
N ALA A 2 -25.99 23.98 17.68
CA ALA A 2 -24.68 23.88 18.34
C ALA A 2 -23.66 24.72 17.56
N ASP A 3 -22.94 25.60 18.24
CA ASP A 3 -21.87 26.41 17.66
C ASP A 3 -20.74 25.48 17.20
N ILE A 4 -20.54 25.40 15.89
CA ILE A 4 -19.44 24.64 15.28
C ILE A 4 -18.15 25.41 15.58
N THR A 5 -17.26 24.80 16.37
CA THR A 5 -15.99 25.41 16.78
C THR A 5 -14.90 25.24 15.72
N ALA A 6 -13.82 26.01 15.80
CA ALA A 6 -12.66 25.84 14.92
C ALA A 6 -12.00 24.45 15.05
N GLU A 7 -12.13 23.81 16.22
CA GLU A 7 -11.72 22.42 16.45
C GLU A 7 -12.62 21.42 15.70
N ASP A 8 -13.93 21.65 15.64
CA ASP A 8 -14.86 20.81 14.88
C ASP A 8 -14.58 20.89 13.35
N VAL A 9 -14.17 22.06 12.87
CA VAL A 9 -13.73 22.27 11.48
C VAL A 9 -12.36 21.62 11.21
N ALA A 10 -11.44 21.65 12.18
CA ALA A 10 -10.15 20.98 12.07
C ALA A 10 -10.29 19.45 12.10
N ALA A 11 -11.21 18.92 12.91
CA ALA A 11 -11.54 17.49 13.00
C ALA A 11 -12.20 16.97 11.72
N THR A 12 -12.84 17.84 10.93
CA THR A 12 -13.50 17.50 9.66
C THR A 12 -12.66 17.87 8.43
N LYS A 13 -11.44 18.38 8.61
CA LYS A 13 -10.56 18.71 7.48
C LYS A 13 -10.26 17.41 6.70
N PRO A 14 -10.59 17.34 5.40
CA PRO A 14 -10.20 16.22 4.57
C PRO A 14 -8.68 16.04 4.67
N ASP A 15 -8.20 14.82 4.95
CA ASP A 15 -6.77 14.49 5.15
C ASP A 15 -5.98 14.53 3.82
N CYS A 16 -6.40 15.41 2.90
CA CYS A 16 -5.79 15.77 1.63
C CYS A 16 -4.47 16.51 1.91
N ARG A 17 -3.44 15.75 2.26
CA ARG A 17 -2.09 16.27 2.45
C ARG A 17 -1.54 16.78 1.13
N GLY A 18 -0.88 17.94 1.16
CA GLY A 18 -0.13 18.45 0.00
C GLY A 18 1.02 17.51 -0.37
N GLY A 19 1.52 17.60 -1.61
CA GLY A 19 2.56 16.70 -2.11
C GLY A 19 3.82 16.64 -1.24
N ALA A 20 4.27 17.79 -0.72
CA ALA A 20 5.39 17.85 0.21
C ALA A 20 5.13 17.08 1.52
N ALA A 21 3.92 17.16 2.06
CA ALA A 21 3.55 16.45 3.27
C ALA A 21 3.41 14.92 3.05
N ILE A 22 2.94 14.50 1.87
CA ILE A 22 2.90 13.08 1.48
C ILE A 22 4.32 12.52 1.34
N LEU A 23 5.22 13.28 0.70
CA LEU A 23 6.62 12.86 0.56
C LEU A 23 7.28 12.67 1.94
N THR A 24 7.12 13.62 2.86
CA THR A 24 7.63 13.51 4.23
C THR A 24 7.06 12.28 4.95
N GLN A 25 5.76 12.00 4.78
CA GLN A 25 5.13 10.80 5.34
C GLN A 25 5.74 9.52 4.74
N ALA A 26 5.88 9.46 3.41
CA ALA A 26 6.47 8.31 2.72
C ALA A 26 7.93 8.07 3.14
N MET A 27 8.71 9.14 3.30
CA MET A 27 10.09 9.06 3.81
C MET A 27 10.13 8.51 5.24
N ASN A 28 9.25 8.97 6.13
CA ASN A 28 9.16 8.45 7.50
C ASN A 28 8.81 6.96 7.52
N VAL A 29 7.89 6.52 6.65
CA VAL A 29 7.56 5.10 6.47
C VAL A 29 8.77 4.31 5.97
N ALA A 30 9.53 4.85 5.00
CA ALA A 30 10.74 4.21 4.48
C ALA A 30 11.83 4.04 5.54
N ILE A 31 12.04 5.04 6.41
CA ILE A 31 12.97 4.95 7.54
C ILE A 31 12.54 3.85 8.52
N GLY A 32 11.24 3.69 8.76
CA GLY A 32 10.70 2.60 9.56
C GLY A 32 10.96 1.23 8.92
N LYS A 33 10.71 1.10 7.62
CA LYS A 33 10.94 -0.11 6.82
C LYS A 33 12.41 -0.52 6.76
N ALA A 34 13.33 0.43 6.71
CA ALA A 34 14.77 0.16 6.74
C ALA A 34 15.25 -0.45 8.08
N LYS A 35 14.53 -0.22 9.18
CA LYS A 35 14.87 -0.73 10.52
C LYS A 35 14.21 -2.06 10.86
N LEU A 36 13.37 -2.60 9.97
CA LEU A 36 12.67 -3.86 10.20
C LEU A 36 13.68 -5.03 10.19
N PRO A 37 13.67 -5.90 11.22
CA PRO A 37 14.48 -7.12 11.20
C PRO A 37 14.11 -8.00 9.99
N ALA A 38 15.11 -8.55 9.30
CA ALA A 38 14.91 -9.34 8.08
C ALA A 38 13.91 -10.49 8.25
N GLY A 39 13.96 -11.21 9.38
CA GLY A 39 13.00 -12.28 9.67
C GLY A 39 11.54 -11.79 9.75
N ARG A 40 11.31 -10.61 10.33
CA ARG A 40 9.98 -10.00 10.40
C ARG A 40 9.54 -9.52 9.01
N ALA A 41 10.42 -8.84 8.28
CA ALA A 41 10.15 -8.41 6.91
C ALA A 41 9.76 -9.59 6.01
N PHE A 42 10.48 -10.72 6.12
CA PHE A 42 10.19 -11.95 5.39
C PHE A 42 8.79 -12.52 5.72
N THR A 43 8.43 -12.63 7.00
CA THR A 43 7.09 -13.10 7.38
C THR A 43 5.97 -12.18 6.89
N LEU A 44 6.20 -10.86 6.93
CA LEU A 44 5.25 -9.86 6.41
C LEU A 44 5.16 -9.92 4.88
N GLY A 45 6.25 -10.26 4.19
CA GLY A 45 6.29 -10.48 2.74
C GLY A 45 5.49 -11.72 2.32
N ILE A 46 5.60 -12.82 3.05
CA ILE A 46 4.75 -14.02 2.84
C ILE A 46 3.28 -13.64 3.00
N MET A 47 2.96 -12.91 4.08
CA MET A 47 1.59 -12.46 4.33
C MET A 47 1.07 -11.56 3.19
N ALA A 48 1.90 -10.64 2.68
CA ALA A 48 1.55 -9.82 1.52
C ALA A 48 1.26 -10.69 0.29
N GLY A 49 2.10 -11.69 0.02
CA GLY A 49 1.91 -12.64 -1.09
C GLY A 49 0.58 -13.39 -1.01
N MET A 50 0.22 -13.90 0.18
CA MET A 50 -1.05 -14.61 0.39
C MET A 50 -2.27 -13.70 0.12
N LEU A 51 -2.21 -12.44 0.55
CA LEU A 51 -3.30 -11.48 0.36
C LEU A 51 -3.44 -11.07 -1.11
N ILE A 52 -2.32 -10.85 -1.81
CA ILE A 52 -2.33 -10.57 -3.26
C ILE A 52 -2.83 -11.79 -4.05
N ALA A 53 -2.40 -13.01 -3.70
CA ALA A 53 -2.88 -14.23 -4.33
C ALA A 53 -4.40 -14.40 -4.17
N THR A 54 -4.95 -14.01 -3.03
CA THR A 54 -6.40 -14.02 -2.77
C THR A 54 -7.13 -13.04 -3.70
N GLY A 55 -6.67 -11.79 -3.81
CA GLY A 55 -7.24 -10.80 -4.75
C GLY A 55 -7.11 -11.24 -6.22
N ALA A 56 -5.97 -11.83 -6.59
CA ALA A 56 -5.74 -12.38 -7.92
C ALA A 56 -6.67 -13.55 -8.23
N THR A 57 -6.95 -14.41 -7.26
CA THR A 57 -7.90 -15.52 -7.42
C THR A 57 -9.30 -14.99 -7.73
N PHE A 58 -9.78 -13.97 -7.00
CA PHE A 58 -11.08 -13.35 -7.31
C PHE A 58 -11.12 -12.69 -8.69
N MET A 59 -10.06 -12.01 -9.09
CA MET A 59 -9.93 -11.48 -10.44
C MET A 59 -10.01 -12.60 -11.49
N LEU A 60 -9.28 -13.71 -11.30
CA LEU A 60 -9.27 -14.83 -12.24
C LEU A 60 -10.64 -15.53 -12.32
N LEU A 61 -11.32 -15.72 -11.20
CA LEU A 61 -12.68 -16.26 -11.17
C LEU A 61 -13.66 -15.35 -11.93
N THR A 62 -13.57 -14.04 -11.70
CA THR A 62 -14.42 -13.06 -12.39
C THR A 62 -14.17 -13.05 -13.89
N LYS A 63 -12.90 -13.12 -14.29
CA LYS A 63 -12.51 -13.07 -15.70
C LYS A 63 -12.69 -14.39 -16.44
N GLY A 64 -12.72 -15.50 -15.72
CA GLY A 64 -12.97 -16.83 -16.25
C GLY A 64 -14.45 -17.09 -16.57
N ASP A 65 -15.36 -16.20 -16.13
CA ASP A 65 -16.78 -16.31 -16.46
C ASP A 65 -17.02 -16.02 -17.95
N THR A 66 -17.48 -17.03 -18.68
CA THR A 66 -17.75 -16.96 -20.12
C THR A 66 -19.02 -16.18 -20.47
N THR A 67 -19.85 -15.83 -19.48
CA THR A 67 -21.08 -15.06 -19.67
C THR A 67 -20.82 -13.55 -19.72
N LEU A 68 -19.67 -13.10 -19.20
CA LEU A 68 -19.27 -11.70 -19.25
C LEU A 68 -18.62 -11.35 -20.59
N SER A 69 -19.03 -10.24 -21.18
CA SER A 69 -18.31 -9.66 -22.31
C SER A 69 -16.96 -9.07 -21.86
N TRP A 70 -16.07 -8.82 -22.83
CA TRP A 70 -14.68 -8.44 -22.55
C TRP A 70 -14.53 -7.23 -21.62
N ALA A 71 -15.26 -6.13 -21.88
CA ALA A 71 -15.10 -4.90 -21.10
C ALA A 71 -15.55 -5.03 -19.63
N PRO A 72 -16.77 -5.54 -19.32
CA PRO A 72 -17.19 -5.80 -17.94
C PRO A 72 -16.26 -6.76 -17.19
N SER A 73 -15.78 -7.82 -17.85
CA SER A 73 -14.83 -8.78 -17.27
C SER A 73 -13.55 -8.09 -16.77
N GLN A 74 -13.02 -7.12 -17.52
CA GLN A 74 -11.83 -6.36 -17.12
C GLN A 74 -12.06 -5.45 -15.92
N VAL A 75 -13.17 -4.69 -15.93
CA VAL A 75 -13.49 -3.74 -14.85
C VAL A 75 -13.79 -4.50 -13.55
N LEU A 76 -14.65 -5.51 -13.60
CA LEU A 76 -15.00 -6.31 -12.43
C LEU A 76 -13.80 -7.09 -11.89
N GLY A 77 -12.95 -7.63 -12.79
CA GLY A 77 -11.70 -8.26 -12.38
C GLY A 77 -10.75 -7.30 -11.65
N GLY A 78 -10.63 -6.05 -12.11
CA GLY A 78 -9.83 -5.02 -11.43
C GLY A 78 -10.39 -4.60 -10.07
N VAL A 79 -11.72 -4.48 -9.96
CA VAL A 79 -12.41 -4.22 -8.68
C VAL A 79 -12.17 -5.37 -7.70
N ALA A 80 -12.31 -6.62 -8.16
CA ALA A 80 -12.05 -7.80 -7.35
C ALA A 80 -10.58 -7.87 -6.88
N PHE A 81 -9.62 -7.54 -7.74
CA PHE A 81 -8.21 -7.49 -7.37
C PHE A 81 -7.90 -6.41 -6.30
N SER A 82 -8.59 -5.27 -6.36
CA SER A 82 -8.41 -4.15 -5.43
C SER A 82 -8.67 -4.55 -3.97
N LEU A 83 -9.51 -5.56 -3.73
CA LEU A 83 -9.71 -6.13 -2.40
C LEU A 83 -8.41 -6.71 -1.82
N GLY A 84 -7.59 -7.39 -2.64
CA GLY A 84 -6.30 -7.93 -2.20
C GLY A 84 -5.34 -6.83 -1.74
N LEU A 85 -5.28 -5.71 -2.48
CA LEU A 85 -4.49 -4.55 -2.09
C LEU A 85 -5.01 -3.89 -0.81
N LEU A 86 -6.33 -3.78 -0.64
CA LEU A 86 -6.93 -3.25 0.59
C LEU A 86 -6.55 -4.12 1.80
N CYS A 87 -6.61 -5.44 1.67
CA CYS A 87 -6.20 -6.35 2.74
C CYS A 87 -4.73 -6.18 3.11
N VAL A 88 -3.83 -6.01 2.12
CA VAL A 88 -2.40 -5.75 2.36
C VAL A 88 -2.21 -4.48 3.20
N ILE A 89 -2.93 -3.41 2.88
CA ILE A 89 -2.85 -2.13 3.59
C ILE A 89 -3.36 -2.28 5.02
N VAL A 90 -4.54 -2.88 5.21
CA VAL A 90 -5.16 -3.07 6.53
C VAL A 90 -4.31 -3.98 7.42
N ALA A 91 -3.74 -5.04 6.87
CA ALA A 91 -2.89 -5.95 7.61
C ALA A 91 -1.47 -5.38 7.86
N GLY A 92 -1.11 -4.28 7.20
CA GLY A 92 0.23 -3.68 7.29
C GLY A 92 1.33 -4.60 6.76
N ALA A 93 1.03 -5.39 5.73
CA ALA A 93 1.98 -6.34 5.16
C ALA A 93 3.07 -5.63 4.33
N GLU A 94 4.23 -6.28 4.19
CA GLU A 94 5.37 -5.74 3.44
C GLU A 94 5.29 -6.19 1.97
N LEU A 95 4.77 -5.32 1.11
CA LEU A 95 4.68 -5.58 -0.33
C LEU A 95 5.80 -4.87 -1.09
N PHE A 96 6.52 -5.63 -1.93
CA PHE A 96 7.66 -5.14 -2.71
C PHE A 96 7.37 -3.85 -3.50
N THR A 97 6.24 -3.77 -4.20
CA THR A 97 5.88 -2.59 -5.01
C THR A 97 5.72 -1.32 -4.19
N GLY A 98 5.26 -1.43 -2.93
CA GLY A 98 5.23 -0.31 -1.99
C GLY A 98 6.63 0.04 -1.47
N ASN A 99 7.47 -0.97 -1.25
CA ASN A 99 8.84 -0.79 -0.79
C ASN A 99 9.75 -0.17 -1.85
N CYS A 100 9.38 -0.23 -3.13
CA CYS A 100 10.04 0.55 -4.18
C CYS A 100 10.06 2.06 -3.88
N LEU A 101 9.09 2.60 -3.14
CA LEU A 101 9.07 4.02 -2.76
C LEU A 101 10.15 4.41 -1.74
N MET A 102 10.83 3.43 -1.13
CA MET A 102 11.98 3.70 -0.26
C MET A 102 13.12 4.42 -1.00
N VAL A 103 13.18 4.34 -2.34
CA VAL A 103 14.15 5.08 -3.16
C VAL A 103 14.11 6.58 -2.93
N CYS A 104 12.94 7.17 -2.59
CA CYS A 104 12.83 8.60 -2.28
C CYS A 104 13.61 8.97 -1.02
N ALA A 105 13.59 8.11 0.00
CA ALA A 105 14.35 8.31 1.23
C ALA A 105 15.85 8.05 1.01
N ALA A 106 16.21 7.09 0.13
CA ALA A 106 17.59 6.83 -0.23
C ALA A 106 18.21 7.98 -1.04
N SER A 107 17.45 8.57 -1.97
CA SER A 107 17.89 9.74 -2.74
C SER A 107 18.09 10.99 -1.88
N ASP A 108 17.34 11.11 -0.79
CA ASP A 108 17.45 12.21 0.19
C ASP A 108 18.48 11.91 1.31
N GLY A 109 19.21 10.78 1.21
CA GLY A 109 20.25 10.39 2.17
C GLY A 109 19.72 9.97 3.55
N LYS A 110 18.42 9.72 3.70
CA LYS A 110 17.77 9.33 4.97
C LYS A 110 17.97 7.85 5.32
N ILE A 111 18.17 7.01 4.29
CA ILE A 111 18.50 5.58 4.41
C ILE A 111 19.60 5.25 3.40
N SER A 112 20.35 4.17 3.61
CA SER A 112 21.36 3.75 2.63
C SER A 112 20.73 2.97 1.47
N TRP A 113 21.37 3.00 0.30
CA TRP A 113 20.99 2.13 -0.82
C TRP A 113 21.11 0.65 -0.48
N LEU A 114 21.98 0.29 0.46
CA LEU A 114 22.09 -1.08 0.96
C LEU A 114 20.84 -1.49 1.75
N ASP A 115 20.23 -0.57 2.50
CA ASP A 115 18.98 -0.86 3.23
C ASP A 115 17.81 -1.11 2.28
N VAL A 116 17.77 -0.39 1.16
CA VAL A 116 16.80 -0.63 0.08
C VAL A 116 16.98 -2.03 -0.51
N LEU A 117 18.20 -2.40 -0.89
CA LEU A 117 18.49 -3.72 -1.47
C LEU A 117 18.19 -4.86 -0.49
N LYS A 118 18.53 -4.70 0.79
CA LYS A 118 18.22 -5.68 1.84
C LYS A 118 16.73 -5.83 2.09
N ASN A 119 15.94 -4.78 1.87
CA ASN A 119 14.49 -4.83 2.05
C ASN A 119 13.79 -5.46 0.83
N TRP A 120 14.38 -5.34 -0.36
CA TRP A 120 13.84 -5.88 -1.61
C TRP A 120 14.07 -7.38 -1.80
N VAL A 121 15.04 -7.95 -1.10
CA VAL A 121 15.41 -9.38 -1.14
C VAL A 121 14.89 -10.08 0.11
#